data_AF-I1QYS0-F1
#
_entry.id   AF-I1QYS0-F1
#
_cell.length_a   1.000
_cell.length_b   1.000
_cell.length_c   1.000
_cell.angle_alpha   90.00
_cell.angle_beta   90.00
_cell.angle_gamma   90.00
#
_symmetry.space_group_name_H-M   'P 1'
#
loop_
_entity.id
_entity.type
_entity.pdbx_description
1 polymer ?
#
loop_
_entity_poly.entity_id
_entity_poly.type
_entity_poly.pdbx_seq_one_letter_code
_entity_poly.pdbx_strand_id
1 'polypeptide(L)'
;LLKTLVLKSMPDVNELKIMNGALPAIEGLYIVSLPGLERVPPGIETLQTLKKLWLLNLHKNFEADWIGREMNQKMRHVPQLRF
;
A
#
# COMPACT_ATOMS: atom_id res chain seq x y z
N LEU A 1 -18.58 -2.08 -7.52
CA LEU A 1 -17.15 -2.47 -7.38
C LEU A 1 -16.54 -1.71 -6.22
N LEU A 2 -15.68 -2.34 -5.42
CA LEU A 2 -15.02 -1.67 -4.29
C LEU A 2 -14.11 -0.54 -4.79
N LYS A 3 -14.32 0.68 -4.30
CA LYS A 3 -13.57 1.89 -4.69
C LYS A 3 -12.54 2.33 -3.66
N THR A 4 -12.80 2.06 -2.38
CA THR A 4 -11.91 2.44 -1.28
C THR A 4 -11.77 1.31 -0.29
N LEU A 5 -10.54 1.03 0.13
CA LEU A 5 -10.22 0.08 1.18
C LEU A 5 -9.35 0.78 2.23
N VAL A 6 -9.73 0.61 3.50
CA VAL A 6 -9.00 1.14 4.65
C VAL A 6 -8.64 -0.02 5.57
N LEU A 7 -7.35 -0.24 5.76
CA LEU A 7 -6.79 -1.13 6.77
C LEU A 7 -6.19 -0.24 7.86
N LYS A 8 -6.77 -0.28 9.06
CA LYS A 8 -6.40 0.63 10.14
C LYS A 8 -6.30 -0.07 11.48
N SER A 9 -5.25 0.25 12.24
CA SER A 9 -5.08 -0.19 13.63
C SER A 9 -5.18 -1.70 13.78
N MET A 10 -4.46 -2.42 12.93
CA MET A 10 -4.38 -3.88 12.94
C MET A 10 -2.97 -4.28 13.41
N PRO A 11 -2.69 -4.26 14.73
CA PRO A 11 -1.33 -4.37 15.27
C PRO A 11 -0.66 -5.71 14.98
N ASP A 12 -1.45 -6.78 14.87
CA ASP A 12 -0.96 -8.15 14.64
C ASP A 12 -0.80 -8.50 13.16
N VAL A 13 -1.13 -7.58 12.24
CA VAL A 13 -0.96 -7.79 10.81
C VAL A 13 0.49 -7.50 10.43
N ASN A 14 1.22 -8.59 10.15
CA ASN A 14 2.64 -8.54 9.77
C ASN A 14 2.86 -8.75 8.26
N GLU A 15 1.82 -9.18 7.54
CA GLU A 15 1.90 -9.47 6.11
C GLU A 15 0.64 -9.00 5.38
N LEU A 16 0.86 -8.39 4.20
CA LEU A 16 -0.20 -8.07 3.25
C LEU A 16 0.29 -8.42 1.85
N LYS A 17 -0.58 -9.03 1.04
CA LYS A 17 -0.30 -9.39 -0.36
C LYS A 17 -1.49 -8.97 -1.23
N ILE A 18 -1.20 -8.36 -2.37
CA ILE A 18 -2.19 -8.07 -3.40
C ILE A 18 -2.09 -9.17 -4.45
N MET A 19 -3.13 -10.03 -4.50
CA MET A 19 -3.19 -11.14 -5.45
C MET A 19 -3.53 -10.64 -6.85
N ASN A 20 -3.12 -11.37 -7.88
CA ASN A 20 -3.45 -11.05 -9.27
C ASN A 20 -4.98 -10.91 -9.47
N GLY A 21 -5.40 -9.82 -10.10
CA GLY A 21 -6.81 -9.53 -10.34
C GLY A 21 -7.58 -9.02 -9.12
N ALA A 22 -6.94 -8.88 -7.95
CA ALA A 22 -7.58 -8.29 -6.78
C ALA A 22 -7.86 -6.80 -7.01
N LEU A 23 -8.95 -6.31 -6.40
CA LEU A 23 -9.27 -4.88 -6.33
C LEU A 23 -9.29 -4.17 -7.70
N PRO A 24 -9.96 -4.71 -8.75
CA PRO A 24 -9.81 -4.24 -10.13
C PRO A 24 -10.23 -2.79 -10.39
N ALA A 25 -11.00 -2.18 -9.47
CA ALA A 25 -11.52 -0.82 -9.63
C ALA A 25 -11.18 0.10 -8.44
N ILE A 26 -10.19 -0.28 -7.62
CA ILE A 26 -9.82 0.47 -6.42
C ILE A 26 -9.20 1.82 -6.78
N GLU A 27 -9.69 2.88 -6.14
CA GLU A 27 -9.20 4.24 -6.34
C GLU A 27 -8.49 4.77 -5.09
N GLY A 28 -8.83 4.26 -3.91
CA GLY A 28 -8.21 4.64 -2.64
C GLY A 28 -7.78 3.43 -1.82
N LEU A 29 -6.50 3.38 -1.46
CA LEU A 29 -5.97 2.41 -0.51
C LEU A 29 -5.30 3.14 0.64
N TYR A 30 -5.76 2.85 1.86
CA TYR A 30 -5.27 3.46 3.09
C TYR A 30 -4.78 2.34 4.01
N ILE A 31 -3.49 2.33 4.31
CA ILE A 31 -2.85 1.41 5.24
C ILE A 31 -2.28 2.27 6.37
N VAL A 32 -2.92 2.22 7.54
CA VAL A 32 -2.67 3.17 8.62
C VAL A 32 -2.48 2.45 9.94
N SER A 33 -1.38 2.71 10.63
CA SER A 33 -1.11 2.13 11.96
C SER A 33 -1.11 0.59 11.94
N LEU A 34 -0.32 0.02 11.02
CA LEU A 34 0.02 -1.40 10.98
C LEU A 34 1.51 -1.55 11.34
N PRO A 35 1.84 -1.54 12.64
CA PRO A 35 3.23 -1.50 13.11
C PRO A 35 4.03 -2.75 12.75
N GLY A 36 3.38 -3.90 12.51
CA GLY A 36 4.02 -5.14 12.09
C GLY A 36 4.29 -5.23 10.58
N LEU A 37 3.74 -4.33 9.77
CA LEU A 37 3.90 -4.37 8.32
C LEU A 37 5.26 -3.77 7.93
N GLU A 38 6.28 -4.63 7.87
CA GLU A 38 7.67 -4.21 7.62
C GLU A 38 8.01 -3.93 6.17
N ARG A 39 7.26 -4.51 5.23
CA ARG A 39 7.59 -4.54 3.81
C ARG A 39 6.42 -4.09 2.97
N VAL A 40 6.74 -3.52 1.81
CA VAL A 40 5.78 -3.17 0.79
C VAL A 40 4.98 -4.41 0.39
N PRO A 41 3.63 -4.36 0.41
CA PRO A 41 2.81 -5.51 0.03
C PRO A 41 3.12 -5.96 -1.40
N PRO A 42 3.52 -7.21 -1.63
CA PRO A 42 3.76 -7.70 -2.99
C PRO A 42 2.51 -7.52 -3.86
N GLY A 43 2.71 -7.03 -5.09
CA GLY A 43 1.64 -6.82 -6.07
C GLY A 43 0.87 -5.51 -5.91
N ILE A 44 1.20 -4.65 -4.94
CA ILE A 44 0.54 -3.35 -4.76
C ILE A 44 0.69 -2.45 -5.99
N GLU A 45 1.80 -2.55 -6.72
CA GLU A 45 2.06 -1.87 -7.99
C GLU A 45 1.13 -2.30 -9.14
N THR A 46 0.46 -3.46 -9.01
CA THR A 46 -0.50 -3.94 -10.02
C THR A 46 -1.83 -3.17 -9.96
N LEU A 47 -2.06 -2.39 -8.90
CA LEU A 47 -3.27 -1.57 -8.72
C LEU A 47 -3.18 -0.29 -9.57
N GLN A 48 -3.37 -0.45 -10.87
CA GLN A 48 -3.25 0.63 -11.87
C GLN A 48 -4.37 1.69 -11.77
N THR A 49 -5.45 1.41 -11.06
CA THR A 49 -6.59 2.32 -10.89
C THR A 49 -6.47 3.25 -9.68
N LEU A 50 -5.41 3.09 -8.86
CA LEU A 50 -5.22 3.88 -7.66
C LEU A 50 -5.04 5.38 -7.97
N LYS A 51 -5.86 6.19 -7.29
CA LYS A 51 -5.77 7.65 -7.27
C LYS A 51 -5.18 8.16 -5.96
N LYS A 52 -5.33 7.40 -4.87
CA LYS A 52 -4.88 7.76 -3.52
C LYS A 52 -4.26 6.54 -2.84
N LEU A 53 -3.03 6.69 -2.35
CA LEU A 53 -2.33 5.69 -1.56
C LEU A 53 -1.75 6.36 -0.31
N TRP A 54 -2.26 6.00 0.86
CA TRP A 54 -1.75 6.49 2.14
C TRP A 54 -1.15 5.34 2.94
N LEU A 55 0.11 5.48 3.31
CA LEU A 55 0.92 4.48 4.01
C LEU A 55 1.46 5.12 5.29
N LEU A 56 0.63 5.21 6.33
CA LEU A 56 0.90 6.08 7.48
C LEU A 56 1.16 5.27 8.75
N ASN A 57 2.13 5.70 9.56
CA ASN A 57 2.46 5.09 10.84
C ASN A 57 2.72 3.57 10.73
N LEU A 58 3.51 3.16 9.74
CA LEU A 58 3.91 1.78 9.50
C LEU A 58 5.21 1.44 10.25
N HIS A 59 5.70 0.22 10.08
CA HIS A 59 6.96 -0.19 10.68
C HIS A 59 8.14 0.68 10.22
N LYS A 60 9.12 0.91 11.09
CA LYS A 60 10.31 1.74 10.80
C LYS A 60 11.13 1.28 9.59
N ASN A 61 11.07 -0.02 9.25
CA ASN A 61 11.80 -0.58 8.10
C ASN A 61 11.04 -0.42 6.78
N PHE A 62 9.76 -0.03 6.81
CA PHE A 62 8.90 0.02 5.63
C PHE A 62 9.41 1.03 4.59
N GLU A 63 9.92 2.18 5.03
CA GLU A 63 10.51 3.19 4.14
C GLU A 63 11.75 2.67 3.42
N ALA A 64 12.63 1.97 4.13
CA ALA A 64 13.84 1.40 3.54
C ALA A 64 13.49 0.35 2.47
N ASP A 65 12.50 -0.52 2.72
CA ASP A 65 12.01 -1.50 1.73
C ASP A 65 11.32 -0.80 0.54
N TRP A 66 10.56 0.29 0.77
CA TRP A 66 9.96 1.11 -0.29
C TRP A 66 11.01 1.70 -1.23
N ILE A 67 12.06 2.31 -0.67
CA ILE A 67 13.17 2.90 -1.43
C ILE A 67 13.93 1.79 -2.18
N GLY A 68 14.29 0.70 -1.49
CA GLY A 68 15.06 -0.41 -2.05
C GLY A 68 14.35 -1.13 -3.20
N ARG A 69 13.00 -1.06 -3.27
CA ARG A 69 12.19 -1.61 -4.36
C ARG A 69 11.88 -0.61 -5.48
N GLU A 70 12.39 0.61 -5.39
CA GLU A 70 12.16 1.70 -6.34
C GLU A 70 10.65 2.03 -6.50
N MET A 71 9.89 1.93 -5.42
CA MET A 71 8.44 2.07 -5.47
C MET A 71 7.98 3.47 -5.91
N ASN A 72 8.80 4.51 -5.72
CA ASN A 72 8.54 5.84 -6.28
C ASN A 72 8.34 5.80 -7.80
N GLN A 73 9.14 5.00 -8.52
CA GLN A 73 9.00 4.85 -9.97
C GLN A 73 7.78 4.01 -10.33
N LYS A 74 7.54 2.93 -9.57
CA LYS A 74 6.42 2.00 -9.79
C LYS A 74 5.06 2.59 -9.44
N MET A 75 5.03 3.64 -8.62
CA MET A 75 3.82 4.31 -8.13
C MET A 75 3.60 5.69 -8.74
N ARG A 76 4.35 6.04 -9.79
CA ARG A 76 4.22 7.33 -10.49
C ARG A 76 2.81 7.59 -11.06
N HIS A 77 2.01 6.55 -11.28
CA HIS A 77 0.64 6.67 -11.76
C HIS A 77 -0.34 7.12 -10.67
N VAL A 78 0.07 7.07 -9.39
CA VAL A 78 -0.78 7.44 -8.25
C VAL A 78 -0.63 8.94 -7.96
N PRO A 79 -1.64 9.78 -8.23
CA PRO A 79 -1.53 11.24 -8.06
C PRO A 79 -1.37 11.70 -6.62
N GLN A 80 -1.91 10.94 -5.66
CA GLN A 80 -1.90 11.29 -4.24
C GLN A 80 -1.27 10.17 -3.43
N LEU A 81 0.06 10.17 -3.38
CA LEU A 81 0.84 9.30 -2.52
C LEU A 81 1.19 10.05 -1.23
N ARG A 82 0.93 9.41 -0.08
CA ARG A 82 1.37 9.89 1.24
C ARG A 82 2.06 8.77 1.99
N PHE A 83 3.18 9.12 2.59
CA PHE A 83 4.06 8.28 3.38
C PHE A 83 4.18 8.90 4.78
#